data_AF-N4WSC8-F1
#
_entry.id   AF-N4WSC8-F1
#
_cell.length_a   1.000
_cell.length_b   1.000
_cell.length_c   1.000
_cell.angle_alpha   90.00
_cell.angle_beta   90.00
_cell.angle_gamma   90.00
#
_symmetry.space_group_name_H-M   'P 1'
#
loop_
_entity.id
_entity.type
_entity.pdbx_description
1 polymer ?
#
loop_
_entity_poly.entity_id
_entity_poly.type
_entity_poly.pdbx_seq_one_letter_code
_entity_poly.pdbx_strand_id
1 'polypeptide(L)'
;MYARYLATYGAKANESWLTFSKQLILVKEITKIIVINVARKLAFNRDKVLEDPLKLIVTLAHYSIQEYLMSERIKQGHSNQYSIQAAKYHSAIAEDCLKYLLQFQQPILKHILKDFALASYTAKFWSSHFRKMKDETGRVSQVAMSLMSKEQPAYLTWIRLYDPDQPWAFLRLDRGLESTAMPLYYAALLGLCTITEKLLDEGADINAAGKYDNVLSAASSYGYEQVVKILLDAGANVNAPDKYYGNALRAATLERHEQVAKLLVDAGAVFPSLPGKLLWQTTR
;
A
#
# COMPACT_ATOMS: atom_id res chain seq x y z
N MET A 1 -23.97 -15.49 -3.15
CA MET A 1 -24.33 -14.26 -2.40
C MET A 1 -23.92 -14.51 -0.95
N TYR A 2 -22.69 -14.18 -0.54
CA TYR A 2 -22.23 -14.40 0.83
C TYR A 2 -21.63 -13.09 1.34
N ALA A 3 -22.33 -12.45 2.28
CA ALA A 3 -21.83 -11.35 3.09
C ALA A 3 -21.31 -11.95 4.41
N ARG A 4 -20.08 -11.62 4.83
CA ARG A 4 -19.58 -11.91 6.19
C ARG A 4 -18.69 -10.77 6.70
N TYR A 5 -18.77 -10.55 8.02
CA TYR A 5 -18.68 -9.29 8.78
C TYR A 5 -17.36 -9.09 9.59
N LEU A 6 -17.27 -7.88 10.18
CA LEU A 6 -16.63 -7.42 11.45
C LEU A 6 -15.25 -6.73 11.34
N ALA A 7 -15.07 -5.58 12.01
CA ALA A 7 -13.75 -4.96 12.27
C ALA A 7 -13.61 -4.42 13.70
N THR A 8 -12.57 -3.65 14.07
CA THR A 8 -12.50 -2.83 15.31
C THR A 8 -11.42 -1.74 15.33
N TYR A 9 -11.50 -0.75 16.25
CA TYR A 9 -10.55 0.34 16.55
C TYR A 9 -9.83 0.22 17.93
N GLY A 10 -8.57 0.68 18.04
CA GLY A 10 -7.85 0.96 19.30
C GLY A 10 -6.35 1.28 19.13
N ALA A 11 -5.85 2.32 19.79
CA ALA A 11 -4.57 3.00 19.53
C ALA A 11 -3.30 2.10 19.57
N LYS A 12 -2.41 2.28 18.57
CA LYS A 12 -1.24 1.46 18.22
C LYS A 12 -1.56 0.08 17.63
N ALA A 13 -2.28 0.02 16.52
CA ALA A 13 -2.18 -1.12 15.60
C ALA A 13 -2.74 -0.74 14.23
N ASN A 14 -2.02 -1.17 13.19
CA ASN A 14 -2.56 -1.34 11.85
C ASN A 14 -3.73 -2.34 11.88
N GLU A 15 -4.69 -2.14 10.95
CA GLU A 15 -5.73 -3.08 10.45
C GLU A 15 -7.18 -2.71 10.80
N SER A 16 -7.91 -2.22 9.79
CA SER A 16 -9.36 -1.94 9.82
C SER A 16 -10.05 -2.70 8.67
N TRP A 17 -11.15 -3.39 8.97
CA TRP A 17 -11.90 -4.27 8.05
C TRP A 17 -13.12 -3.57 7.41
N LEU A 18 -13.32 -3.78 6.11
CA LEU A 18 -14.48 -3.32 5.34
C LEU A 18 -15.18 -4.52 4.70
N THR A 19 -16.50 -4.44 4.56
CA THR A 19 -17.25 -5.32 3.65
C THR A 19 -17.22 -4.71 2.27
N PHE A 20 -16.73 -5.44 1.27
CA PHE A 20 -16.65 -4.96 -0.11
C PHE A 20 -17.79 -5.52 -0.96
N SER A 21 -18.37 -4.64 -1.77
CA SER A 21 -19.27 -5.01 -2.86
C SER A 21 -18.49 -5.10 -4.16
N LYS A 22 -18.93 -5.98 -5.06
CA LYS A 22 -18.36 -6.14 -6.41
C LYS A 22 -18.70 -4.99 -7.37
N GLN A 23 -19.57 -4.08 -6.96
CA GLN A 23 -19.97 -2.89 -7.72
C GLN A 23 -19.58 -1.64 -6.93
N LEU A 24 -19.19 -0.55 -7.61
CA LEU A 24 -18.96 0.77 -7.03
C LEU A 24 -20.11 1.13 -6.08
N ILE A 25 -19.83 1.14 -4.78
CA ILE A 25 -20.83 1.49 -3.77
C ILE A 25 -20.83 2.99 -3.59
N LEU A 26 -21.97 3.60 -3.82
CA LEU A 26 -22.15 5.03 -3.54
C LEU A 26 -22.22 5.27 -2.03
N VAL A 27 -21.79 6.44 -1.53
CA VAL A 27 -21.94 6.80 -0.09
C VAL A 27 -23.38 6.56 0.41
N LYS A 28 -24.38 6.88 -0.42
CA LYS A 28 -25.82 6.67 -0.13
C LYS A 28 -26.26 5.19 -0.03
N GLU A 29 -25.45 4.27 -0.52
CA GLU A 29 -25.70 2.82 -0.44
C GLU A 29 -25.02 2.23 0.81
N ILE A 30 -23.86 2.77 1.21
CA ILE A 30 -23.22 2.43 2.48
C ILE A 30 -24.13 2.76 3.67
N THR A 31 -24.85 3.89 3.63
CA THR A 31 -25.80 4.25 4.69
C THR A 31 -26.98 3.28 4.83
N LYS A 32 -27.28 2.47 3.81
CA LYS A 32 -28.31 1.41 3.87
C LYS A 32 -27.78 0.08 4.43
N ILE A 33 -26.46 -0.13 4.41
CA ILE A 33 -25.80 -1.37 4.83
C ILE A 33 -25.39 -1.31 6.32
N ILE A 34 -25.27 -0.10 6.89
CA ILE A 34 -24.86 0.09 8.29
C ILE A 34 -26.06 -0.12 9.24
N VAL A 35 -25.95 -1.14 10.10
CA VAL A 35 -26.76 -1.27 11.32
C VAL A 35 -26.23 -0.26 12.34
N ILE A 36 -27.08 0.72 12.67
CA ILE A 36 -26.86 1.72 13.74
C ILE A 36 -27.00 1.03 15.10
N ASN A 37 -26.02 1.18 16.00
CA ASN A 37 -26.19 0.90 17.43
C ASN A 37 -25.34 1.89 18.26
N VAL A 38 -25.92 2.99 18.76
CA VAL A 38 -26.54 3.24 20.09
C VAL A 38 -25.61 3.00 21.30
N ALA A 39 -24.47 3.71 21.37
CA ALA A 39 -23.80 3.95 22.67
C ALA A 39 -22.90 5.20 22.67
N ARG A 40 -23.46 6.37 22.37
CA ARG A 40 -23.07 7.67 22.97
C ARG A 40 -24.07 8.73 22.53
N LYS A 41 -24.77 9.31 23.50
CA LYS A 41 -25.60 10.51 23.30
C LYS A 41 -24.77 11.58 22.59
N LEU A 42 -25.15 11.92 21.36
CA LEU A 42 -25.29 13.28 20.83
C LEU A 42 -26.05 13.15 19.50
N ALA A 43 -27.16 13.89 19.42
CA ALA A 43 -28.16 13.78 18.38
C ALA A 43 -27.57 13.91 16.96
N PHE A 44 -27.92 12.97 16.09
CA PHE A 44 -27.77 13.15 14.65
C PHE A 44 -28.73 14.25 14.20
N ASN A 45 -28.19 15.39 13.79
CA ASN A 45 -28.94 16.44 13.10
C ASN A 45 -28.74 16.26 11.60
N ARG A 46 -29.82 15.90 10.89
CA ARG A 46 -29.86 15.64 9.44
C ARG A 46 -29.42 16.85 8.60
N ASP A 47 -29.50 18.06 9.16
CA ASP A 47 -29.24 19.31 8.46
C ASP A 47 -27.81 19.84 8.66
N LYS A 48 -26.99 19.16 9.49
CA LYS A 48 -25.55 19.44 9.55
C LYS A 48 -24.85 18.66 8.44
N VAL A 49 -24.50 19.37 7.38
CA VAL A 49 -23.57 18.91 6.34
C VAL A 49 -22.30 18.40 7.03
N LEU A 50 -21.98 17.12 6.81
CA LEU A 50 -20.74 16.52 7.27
C LEU A 50 -19.57 17.21 6.55
N GLU A 51 -18.77 17.98 7.29
CA GLU A 51 -17.61 18.71 6.74
C GLU A 51 -16.50 17.78 6.25
N ASP A 52 -16.49 16.51 6.67
CA ASP A 52 -15.46 15.55 6.30
C ASP A 52 -16.02 14.11 6.20
N PRO A 53 -16.16 13.53 4.99
CA PRO A 53 -16.60 12.15 4.80
C PRO A 53 -15.61 11.11 5.37
N LEU A 54 -14.36 11.49 5.70
CA LEU A 54 -13.39 10.61 6.37
C LEU A 54 -13.66 10.48 7.88
N LYS A 55 -14.47 11.36 8.48
CA LYS A 55 -14.90 11.24 9.88
C LYS A 55 -15.98 10.19 10.11
N LEU A 56 -16.54 9.60 9.05
CA LEU A 56 -17.41 8.42 9.17
C LEU A 56 -16.55 7.18 9.45
N ILE A 57 -15.91 7.15 10.62
CA ILE A 57 -15.27 5.95 11.13
C ILE A 57 -16.41 4.97 11.42
N VAL A 58 -16.59 3.99 10.54
CA VAL A 58 -17.41 2.81 10.81
C VAL A 58 -16.82 2.18 12.08
N THR A 59 -17.51 2.30 13.21
CA THR A 59 -17.06 1.73 14.48
C THR A 59 -17.32 0.24 14.43
N LEU A 60 -16.29 -0.54 14.67
CA LEU A 60 -16.32 -1.97 14.50
C LEU A 60 -15.91 -2.62 15.86
N ALA A 61 -16.37 -3.85 16.16
CA ALA A 61 -16.16 -4.81 17.29
C ALA A 61 -15.15 -4.50 18.44
N HIS A 62 -14.55 -5.47 19.16
CA HIS A 62 -13.52 -5.25 20.20
C HIS A 62 -12.27 -6.07 19.83
N TYR A 63 -11.04 -5.64 20.15
CA TYR A 63 -9.79 -6.36 19.82
C TYR A 63 -9.82 -7.84 20.27
N SER A 64 -10.46 -8.12 21.40
CA SER A 64 -10.66 -9.49 21.91
C SER A 64 -11.50 -10.38 20.99
N ILE A 65 -12.39 -9.80 20.17
CA ILE A 65 -13.17 -10.54 19.17
C ILE A 65 -12.25 -10.98 18.03
N GLN A 66 -11.35 -10.10 17.58
CA GLN A 66 -10.34 -10.46 16.57
C GLN A 66 -9.44 -11.59 17.08
N GLU A 67 -8.88 -11.47 18.29
CA GLU A 67 -8.05 -12.53 18.89
C GLU A 67 -8.80 -13.85 18.99
N TYR A 68 -10.06 -13.83 19.45
CA TYR A 68 -10.87 -15.03 19.55
C TYR A 68 -11.13 -15.69 18.20
N LEU A 69 -11.54 -14.90 17.19
CA LEU A 69 -11.84 -15.38 15.84
C LEU A 69 -10.58 -15.93 15.12
N MET A 70 -9.39 -15.42 15.45
CA MET A 70 -8.11 -15.88 14.90
C MET A 70 -7.46 -17.00 15.72
N SER A 71 -7.96 -17.29 16.92
CA SER A 71 -7.37 -18.29 17.83
C SER A 71 -7.62 -19.73 17.37
N GLU A 72 -6.78 -20.66 17.83
CA GLU A 72 -7.03 -22.10 17.67
C GLU A 72 -8.31 -22.56 18.39
N ARG A 73 -8.74 -21.83 19.43
CA ARG A 73 -9.90 -22.20 20.26
C ARG A 73 -11.20 -22.23 19.44
N ILE A 74 -11.39 -21.27 18.53
CA ILE A 74 -12.60 -21.26 17.70
C ILE A 74 -12.60 -22.39 16.67
N LYS A 75 -11.41 -22.82 16.19
CA LYS A 75 -11.28 -23.90 15.21
C LYS A 75 -11.74 -25.26 15.75
N GLN A 76 -11.64 -25.44 17.06
CA GLN A 76 -11.99 -26.68 17.76
C GLN A 76 -13.43 -26.68 18.30
N GLY A 77 -14.12 -25.54 18.30
CA GLY A 77 -15.48 -25.40 18.84
C GLY A 77 -16.58 -25.43 17.78
N HIS A 78 -17.85 -25.41 18.22
CA HIS A 78 -19.04 -25.33 17.35
C HIS A 78 -19.11 -24.06 16.48
N SER A 79 -18.24 -23.09 16.74
CA SER A 79 -18.12 -21.83 16.00
C SER A 79 -16.97 -21.84 14.97
N ASN A 80 -16.37 -23.00 14.66
CA ASN A 80 -15.24 -23.13 13.73
C ASN A 80 -15.47 -22.49 12.35
N GLN A 81 -16.72 -22.46 11.89
CA GLN A 81 -17.15 -21.81 10.65
C GLN A 81 -16.92 -20.29 10.64
N TYR A 82 -16.67 -19.68 11.81
CA TYR A 82 -16.35 -18.27 11.98
C TYR A 82 -14.85 -18.03 12.20
N SER A 83 -14.02 -19.08 12.17
CA SER A 83 -12.56 -18.94 12.29
C SER A 83 -11.98 -18.10 11.14
N ILE A 84 -11.09 -17.18 11.49
CA ILE A 84 -10.47 -16.23 10.57
C ILE A 84 -9.05 -16.70 10.24
N GLN A 85 -8.79 -17.03 8.98
CA GLN A 85 -7.44 -17.30 8.47
C GLN A 85 -6.82 -16.02 7.88
N ALA A 86 -6.03 -15.29 8.68
CA ALA A 86 -5.48 -13.96 8.34
C ALA A 86 -5.03 -13.78 6.86
N ALA A 87 -4.35 -14.76 6.28
CA ALA A 87 -3.89 -14.72 4.90
C ALA A 87 -5.05 -14.65 3.86
N LYS A 88 -6.08 -15.49 4.00
CA LYS A 88 -7.26 -15.48 3.10
C LYS A 88 -8.04 -14.17 3.18
N TYR A 89 -8.02 -13.56 4.36
CA TYR A 89 -8.67 -12.29 4.62
C TYR A 89 -7.96 -11.12 3.94
N HIS A 90 -6.64 -11.05 4.12
CA HIS A 90 -5.82 -10.07 3.40
C HIS A 90 -5.89 -10.27 1.88
N SER A 91 -5.98 -11.52 1.42
CA SER A 91 -6.23 -11.82 0.01
C SER A 91 -7.56 -11.24 -0.49
N ALA A 92 -8.65 -11.48 0.23
CA ALA A 92 -9.97 -10.98 -0.17
C ALA A 92 -10.00 -9.44 -0.19
N ILE A 93 -9.49 -8.78 0.85
CA ILE A 93 -9.46 -7.31 0.90
C ILE A 93 -8.57 -6.73 -0.19
N ALA A 94 -7.36 -7.26 -0.37
CA ALA A 94 -6.46 -6.79 -1.42
C ALA A 94 -7.15 -6.88 -2.78
N GLU A 95 -7.77 -8.03 -3.08
CA GLU A 95 -8.45 -8.25 -4.34
C GLU A 95 -9.65 -7.31 -4.53
N ASP A 96 -10.48 -7.13 -3.52
CA ASP A 96 -11.64 -6.26 -3.59
C ASP A 96 -11.23 -4.79 -3.74
N CYS A 97 -10.19 -4.35 -3.01
CA CYS A 97 -9.62 -3.02 -3.19
C CYS A 97 -9.10 -2.81 -4.62
N LEU A 98 -8.34 -3.78 -5.16
CA LEU A 98 -7.80 -3.72 -6.51
C LEU A 98 -8.92 -3.66 -7.55
N LYS A 99 -9.94 -4.52 -7.43
CA LYS A 99 -11.11 -4.51 -8.31
C LYS A 99 -11.93 -3.23 -8.20
N TYR A 100 -12.01 -2.64 -7.02
CA TYR A 100 -12.66 -1.35 -6.82
C TYR A 100 -11.91 -0.25 -7.59
N LEU A 101 -10.58 -0.20 -7.49
CA LEU A 101 -9.76 0.77 -8.22
C LEU A 101 -9.83 0.56 -9.74
N LEU A 102 -9.87 -0.69 -10.20
CA LEU A 102 -10.00 -1.02 -11.63
C LEU A 102 -11.34 -0.61 -12.26
N GLN A 103 -12.38 -0.32 -11.46
CA GLN A 103 -13.64 0.20 -11.98
C GLN A 103 -13.53 1.66 -12.46
N PHE A 104 -12.45 2.36 -12.13
CA PHE A 104 -12.22 3.72 -12.62
C PHE A 104 -11.65 3.70 -14.04
N GLN A 105 -12.56 3.71 -15.02
CA GLN A 105 -12.22 3.75 -16.45
C GLN A 105 -11.83 5.14 -16.95
N GLN A 106 -12.00 6.19 -16.14
CA GLN A 106 -11.65 7.57 -16.45
C GLN A 106 -11.06 8.27 -15.22
N PRO A 107 -10.20 9.28 -15.40
CA PRO A 107 -9.61 10.01 -14.28
C PRO A 107 -10.70 10.70 -13.43
N ILE A 108 -10.70 10.45 -12.12
CA ILE A 108 -11.77 10.92 -11.23
C ILE A 108 -11.68 12.44 -11.02
N LEU A 109 -12.82 13.13 -11.11
CA LEU A 109 -12.98 14.54 -10.76
C LEU A 109 -13.33 14.71 -9.27
N LYS A 110 -12.85 15.81 -8.67
CA LYS A 110 -12.99 16.11 -7.23
C LYS A 110 -14.43 16.00 -6.70
N HIS A 111 -15.42 16.41 -7.48
CA HIS A 111 -16.82 16.41 -7.06
C HIS A 111 -17.43 15.00 -7.02
N ILE A 112 -16.92 14.05 -7.81
CA ILE A 112 -17.41 12.67 -7.90
C ILE A 112 -16.77 11.79 -6.80
N LEU A 113 -15.59 12.16 -6.29
CA LEU A 113 -14.94 11.44 -5.18
C LEU A 113 -15.80 11.36 -3.91
N LYS A 114 -16.65 12.37 -3.68
CA LYS A 114 -17.58 12.38 -2.55
C LYS A 114 -18.60 11.26 -2.63
N ASP A 115 -18.83 10.71 -3.81
CA ASP A 115 -19.76 9.60 -4.01
C ASP A 115 -19.10 8.23 -3.80
N PHE A 116 -17.75 8.17 -3.83
CA PHE A 116 -16.96 6.93 -3.74
C PHE A 116 -16.27 6.79 -2.39
N ALA A 117 -17.03 6.44 -1.36
CA ALA A 117 -16.55 6.42 0.03
C ALA A 117 -15.30 5.56 0.27
N LEU A 118 -15.10 4.51 -0.53
CA LEU A 118 -14.00 3.57 -0.35
C LEU A 118 -12.78 3.88 -1.21
N ALA A 119 -12.83 4.90 -2.08
CA ALA A 119 -11.74 5.19 -3.02
C ALA A 119 -10.40 5.48 -2.30
N SER A 120 -10.41 6.34 -1.29
CA SER A 120 -9.19 6.66 -0.53
C SER A 120 -8.68 5.46 0.28
N TYR A 121 -9.57 4.66 0.89
CA TYR A 121 -9.17 3.48 1.64
C TYR A 121 -8.52 2.45 0.72
N THR A 122 -9.21 2.11 -0.39
CA THR A 122 -8.75 1.08 -1.32
C THR A 122 -7.40 1.46 -1.92
N ALA A 123 -7.25 2.71 -2.35
CA ALA A 123 -5.99 3.25 -2.88
C ALA A 123 -4.82 3.16 -1.88
N LYS A 124 -5.10 3.43 -0.59
CA LYS A 124 -4.08 3.47 0.46
C LYS A 124 -3.67 2.10 0.99
N PHE A 125 -4.61 1.16 1.11
CA PHE A 125 -4.39 -0.05 1.93
C PHE A 125 -4.28 -1.35 1.14
N TRP A 126 -4.61 -1.38 -0.15
CA TRP A 126 -4.54 -2.62 -0.94
C TRP A 126 -3.16 -3.28 -0.89
N SER A 127 -2.08 -2.49 -1.01
CA SER A 127 -0.69 -2.99 -1.05
C SER A 127 -0.26 -3.55 0.30
N SER A 128 -0.72 -2.95 1.40
CA SER A 128 -0.48 -3.45 2.76
C SER A 128 -1.14 -4.82 2.98
N HIS A 129 -2.37 -4.99 2.52
CA HIS A 129 -3.05 -6.28 2.55
C HIS A 129 -2.37 -7.29 1.63
N PHE A 130 -2.00 -6.88 0.41
CA PHE A 130 -1.32 -7.74 -0.55
C PHE A 130 -0.03 -8.35 0.04
N ARG A 131 0.80 -7.56 0.71
CA ARG A 131 2.04 -8.04 1.36
C ARG A 131 1.83 -9.07 2.46
N LYS A 132 0.66 -9.08 3.11
CA LYS A 132 0.37 -10.00 4.22
C LYS A 132 -0.25 -11.32 3.76
N MET A 133 -0.45 -11.47 2.46
CA MET A 133 -0.84 -12.74 1.87
C MET A 133 0.32 -13.73 1.97
N LYS A 134 0.02 -14.99 2.35
CA LYS A 134 0.96 -16.12 2.25
C LYS A 134 0.52 -17.00 1.08
N ASP A 135 1.45 -17.38 0.20
CA ASP A 135 1.39 -18.43 -0.84
C ASP A 135 0.24 -18.46 -1.88
N GLU A 136 -0.88 -17.75 -1.68
CA GLU A 136 -2.05 -17.72 -2.59
C GLU A 136 -2.06 -16.46 -3.47
N THR A 137 -0.97 -16.18 -4.18
CA THR A 137 -0.80 -14.88 -4.87
C THR A 137 -1.30 -14.87 -6.31
N GLY A 138 -1.50 -16.03 -6.97
CA GLY A 138 -1.71 -16.10 -8.43
C GLY A 138 -2.79 -15.16 -8.97
N ARG A 139 -4.03 -15.29 -8.49
CA ARG A 139 -5.16 -14.47 -8.95
C ARG A 139 -5.03 -13.01 -8.54
N VAL A 140 -4.76 -12.73 -7.27
CA VAL A 140 -4.68 -11.35 -6.77
C VAL A 140 -3.51 -10.61 -7.42
N SER A 141 -2.40 -11.31 -7.71
CA SER A 141 -1.26 -10.73 -8.43
C SER A 141 -1.64 -10.32 -9.85
N GLN A 142 -2.46 -11.09 -10.57
CA GLN A 142 -2.93 -10.68 -11.90
C GLN A 142 -3.77 -9.40 -11.84
N VAL A 143 -4.64 -9.27 -10.82
CA VAL A 143 -5.42 -8.05 -10.61
C VAL A 143 -4.51 -6.88 -10.23
N ALA A 144 -3.49 -7.10 -9.40
CA ALA A 144 -2.50 -6.08 -9.03
C ALA A 144 -1.65 -5.64 -10.23
N MET A 145 -1.17 -6.58 -11.07
CA MET A 145 -0.50 -6.28 -12.34
C MET A 145 -1.38 -5.45 -13.26
N SER A 146 -2.68 -5.77 -13.35
CA SER A 146 -3.64 -4.99 -14.13
C SER A 146 -3.78 -3.56 -13.60
N LEU A 147 -3.82 -3.37 -12.27
CA LEU A 147 -3.83 -2.01 -11.71
C LEU A 147 -2.52 -1.27 -11.98
N MET A 148 -1.39 -1.98 -11.96
CA MET A 148 -0.04 -1.44 -12.11
C MET A 148 0.44 -1.37 -13.57
N SER A 149 -0.46 -1.28 -14.55
CA SER A 149 -0.12 -1.04 -15.96
C SER A 149 -0.32 0.44 -16.30
N LYS A 150 0.66 1.11 -16.93
CA LYS A 150 0.53 2.55 -17.27
C LYS A 150 -0.52 2.79 -18.34
N GLU A 151 -0.85 1.78 -19.13
CA GLU A 151 -1.90 1.78 -20.14
C GLU A 151 -3.30 1.81 -19.51
N GLN A 152 -3.42 1.41 -18.24
CA GLN A 152 -4.69 1.36 -17.53
C GLN A 152 -5.00 2.70 -16.83
N PRO A 153 -6.15 3.34 -17.11
CA PRO A 153 -6.55 4.59 -16.43
C PRO A 153 -6.63 4.48 -14.91
N ALA A 154 -6.89 3.26 -14.42
CA ALA A 154 -6.92 2.93 -13.01
C ALA A 154 -5.57 3.18 -12.31
N TYR A 155 -4.44 3.03 -13.02
CA TYR A 155 -3.11 3.30 -12.46
C TYR A 155 -2.94 4.77 -12.10
N LEU A 156 -3.22 5.68 -13.04
CA LEU A 156 -3.18 7.12 -12.77
C LEU A 156 -4.17 7.50 -11.68
N THR A 157 -5.38 6.92 -11.72
CA THR A 157 -6.40 7.18 -10.71
C THR A 157 -5.94 6.76 -9.32
N TRP A 158 -5.29 5.60 -9.19
CA TRP A 158 -4.72 5.14 -7.94
C TRP A 158 -3.70 6.13 -7.40
N ILE A 159 -2.73 6.58 -8.21
CA ILE A 159 -1.71 7.54 -7.79
C ILE A 159 -2.30 8.91 -7.41
N ARG A 160 -3.36 9.34 -8.10
CA ARG A 160 -4.08 10.58 -7.75
C ARG A 160 -4.82 10.48 -6.42
N LEU A 161 -5.38 9.30 -6.13
CA LEU A 161 -6.10 8.99 -4.88
C LEU A 161 -5.14 8.82 -3.69
N TYR A 162 -4.00 8.19 -3.92
CA TYR A 162 -2.96 7.96 -2.93
C TYR A 162 -1.60 7.85 -3.61
N ASP A 163 -0.70 8.76 -3.27
CA ASP A 163 0.65 8.81 -3.79
C ASP A 163 1.63 8.19 -2.78
N PRO A 164 2.21 7.00 -3.05
CA PRO A 164 3.17 6.37 -2.14
C PRO A 164 4.40 7.23 -1.84
N ASP A 165 4.78 8.15 -2.74
CA ASP A 165 5.90 9.08 -2.54
C ASP A 165 5.58 10.19 -1.53
N GLN A 166 4.29 10.48 -1.34
CA GLN A 166 3.78 11.57 -0.51
C GLN A 166 2.54 11.11 0.28
N PRO A 167 2.68 10.14 1.20
CA PRO A 167 1.54 9.54 1.91
C PRO A 167 0.78 10.53 2.82
N TRP A 168 1.36 11.71 3.08
CA TRP A 168 0.74 12.81 3.82
C TRP A 168 -0.08 13.76 2.94
N ALA A 169 0.02 13.68 1.60
CA ALA A 169 -0.74 14.54 0.70
C ALA A 169 -2.19 14.07 0.61
N PHE A 170 -3.15 15.00 0.75
CA PHE A 170 -4.57 14.67 0.90
C PHE A 170 -5.25 14.18 -0.39
N LEU A 171 -4.76 14.55 -1.57
CA LEU A 171 -5.22 14.09 -2.89
C LEU A 171 -4.38 14.82 -3.97
N ARG A 172 -3.94 14.16 -5.04
CA ARG A 172 -3.09 14.77 -6.09
C ARG A 172 -3.74 14.72 -7.47
N LEU A 173 -4.91 15.34 -7.62
CA LEU A 173 -5.66 15.34 -8.90
C LEU A 173 -4.94 16.07 -10.06
N ASP A 174 -3.93 16.88 -9.73
CA ASP A 174 -3.07 17.61 -10.66
C ASP A 174 -2.06 16.72 -11.39
N ARG A 175 -1.74 15.52 -10.86
CA ARG A 175 -0.74 14.63 -11.46
C ARG A 175 -1.18 14.12 -12.84
N GLY A 176 -0.28 14.19 -13.82
CA GLY A 176 -0.42 13.55 -15.13
C GLY A 176 0.29 12.20 -15.18
N LEU A 177 0.05 11.43 -16.25
CA LEU A 177 0.72 10.14 -16.46
C LEU A 177 2.24 10.30 -16.68
N GLU A 178 2.65 11.41 -17.30
CA GLU A 178 4.06 11.75 -17.57
C GLU A 178 4.87 11.98 -16.29
N SER A 179 4.23 12.54 -15.25
CA SER A 179 4.86 12.77 -13.94
C SER A 179 4.66 11.60 -12.97
N THR A 180 4.12 10.47 -13.44
CA THR A 180 3.91 9.26 -12.65
C THR A 180 5.03 8.26 -12.94
N ALA A 181 5.71 7.82 -11.88
CA ALA A 181 6.80 6.86 -11.98
C ALA A 181 6.35 5.53 -12.61
N MET A 182 7.31 4.73 -13.06
CA MET A 182 7.03 3.43 -13.66
C MET A 182 6.51 2.44 -12.61
N PRO A 183 5.69 1.45 -13.01
CA PRO A 183 5.14 0.45 -12.10
C PRO A 183 6.17 -0.27 -11.24
N LEU A 184 7.32 -0.63 -11.82
CA LEU A 184 8.40 -1.30 -11.11
C LEU A 184 8.91 -0.47 -9.92
N TYR A 185 8.98 0.85 -10.08
CA TYR A 185 9.35 1.76 -8.99
C TYR A 185 8.37 1.69 -7.83
N TYR A 186 7.06 1.76 -8.08
CA TYR A 186 6.08 1.65 -7.00
C TYR A 186 5.99 0.25 -6.41
N ALA A 187 6.23 -0.81 -7.20
CA ALA A 187 6.28 -2.17 -6.70
C ALA A 187 7.43 -2.32 -5.69
N ALA A 188 8.59 -1.75 -6.01
CA ALA A 188 9.74 -1.72 -5.13
C ALA A 188 9.49 -0.88 -3.86
N LEU A 189 8.98 0.34 -4.04
CA LEU A 189 8.63 1.27 -2.94
C LEU A 189 7.56 0.72 -2.00
N LEU A 190 6.70 -0.17 -2.49
CA LEU A 190 5.64 -0.80 -1.71
C LEU A 190 5.97 -2.23 -1.29
N GLY A 191 7.18 -2.74 -1.53
CA GLY A 191 7.59 -4.07 -1.06
C GLY A 191 6.80 -5.22 -1.69
N LEU A 192 6.34 -5.06 -2.94
CA LEU A 192 5.49 -6.03 -3.63
C LEU A 192 6.35 -7.06 -4.37
N CYS A 193 6.88 -8.04 -3.65
CA CYS A 193 7.84 -9.02 -4.17
C CYS A 193 7.37 -9.71 -5.46
N THR A 194 6.20 -10.36 -5.43
CA THR A 194 5.65 -11.06 -6.60
C THR A 194 5.34 -10.14 -7.78
N ILE A 195 5.03 -8.86 -7.53
CA ILE A 195 4.77 -7.89 -8.61
C ILE A 195 6.09 -7.39 -9.20
N THR A 196 7.11 -7.22 -8.36
CA THR A 196 8.46 -6.83 -8.79
C THR A 196 9.06 -7.90 -9.70
N GLU A 197 9.01 -9.18 -9.29
CA GLU A 197 9.46 -10.32 -10.11
C GLU A 197 8.75 -10.34 -11.46
N LYS A 198 7.41 -10.30 -11.47
CA LYS A 198 6.63 -10.37 -12.71
C LYS A 198 6.89 -9.20 -13.66
N LEU A 199 7.02 -7.98 -13.14
CA LEU A 199 7.33 -6.82 -13.97
C LEU A 199 8.70 -6.97 -14.63
N LEU A 200 9.69 -7.50 -13.92
CA LEU A 200 11.03 -7.76 -14.47
C LEU A 200 11.00 -8.89 -15.52
N ASP A 201 10.26 -9.97 -15.25
CA ASP A 201 10.04 -11.05 -16.21
C ASP A 201 9.35 -10.56 -17.50
N GLU A 202 8.47 -9.56 -17.39
CA GLU A 202 7.81 -8.88 -18.50
C GLU A 202 8.67 -7.80 -19.17
N GLY A 203 9.93 -7.63 -18.74
CA GLY A 203 10.91 -6.72 -19.35
C GLY A 203 10.83 -5.26 -18.88
N ALA A 204 10.28 -5.00 -17.70
CA ALA A 204 10.31 -3.66 -17.11
C ALA A 204 11.75 -3.16 -16.95
N ASP A 205 11.98 -1.88 -17.26
CA ASP A 205 13.29 -1.25 -17.13
C ASP A 205 13.73 -1.19 -15.65
N ILE A 206 14.81 -1.92 -15.33
CA ILE A 206 15.42 -1.95 -13.99
C ILE A 206 15.86 -0.55 -13.51
N ASN A 207 16.07 0.39 -14.43
CA ASN A 207 16.45 1.78 -14.12
C ASN A 207 15.24 2.69 -13.88
N ALA A 208 14.04 2.13 -13.72
CA ALA A 208 12.84 2.88 -13.38
C ALA A 208 13.08 3.83 -12.19
N ALA A 209 12.73 5.10 -12.39
CA ALA A 209 12.99 6.19 -11.46
C ALA A 209 11.69 6.78 -10.90
N GLY A 210 11.78 7.31 -9.70
CA GLY A 210 10.73 8.08 -9.03
C GLY A 210 11.34 9.05 -8.03
N LYS A 211 10.72 9.28 -6.88
CA LYS A 211 11.22 10.24 -5.87
C LYS A 211 12.60 9.89 -5.30
N TYR A 212 12.93 8.61 -5.24
CA TYR A 212 14.24 8.10 -4.75
C TYR A 212 15.25 7.87 -5.89
N ASP A 213 14.99 8.43 -7.08
CA ASP A 213 15.76 8.32 -8.34
C ASP A 213 15.96 6.90 -8.91
N ASN A 214 15.94 5.84 -8.10
CA ASN A 214 16.03 4.46 -8.59
C ASN A 214 15.23 3.47 -7.72
N VAL A 215 14.91 2.30 -8.28
CA VAL A 215 14.13 1.24 -7.63
C VAL A 215 14.83 0.61 -6.42
N LEU A 216 16.16 0.50 -6.46
CA LEU A 216 16.93 -0.14 -5.39
C LEU A 216 16.94 0.72 -4.12
N SER A 217 17.17 2.03 -4.26
CA SER A 217 17.08 3.00 -3.16
C SER A 217 15.67 3.09 -2.58
N ALA A 218 14.63 2.99 -3.42
CA ALA A 218 13.24 2.94 -2.95
C ALA A 218 12.92 1.70 -2.11
N ALA A 219 13.33 0.50 -2.54
CA ALA A 219 13.13 -0.71 -1.74
C ALA A 219 13.98 -0.69 -0.45
N SER A 220 15.20 -0.14 -0.55
CA SER A 220 16.17 -0.15 0.54
C SER A 220 15.80 0.80 1.68
N SER A 221 15.24 1.98 1.38
CA SER A 221 14.78 2.94 2.39
C SER A 221 13.60 2.46 3.23
N TYR A 222 12.87 1.43 2.77
CA TYR A 222 11.76 0.81 3.51
C TYR A 222 12.08 -0.60 4.02
N GLY A 223 13.30 -1.09 3.77
CA GLY A 223 13.76 -2.36 4.33
C GLY A 223 13.16 -3.60 3.68
N TYR A 224 12.70 -3.52 2.43
CA TYR A 224 12.08 -4.67 1.76
C TYR A 224 13.15 -5.64 1.23
N GLU A 225 13.69 -6.45 2.14
CA GLU A 225 14.79 -7.40 1.90
C GLU A 225 14.62 -8.23 0.64
N GLN A 226 13.46 -8.87 0.46
CA GLN A 226 13.22 -9.76 -0.67
C GLN A 226 13.18 -8.99 -1.99
N VAL A 227 12.58 -7.80 -2.02
CA VAL A 227 12.58 -6.92 -3.19
C VAL A 227 14.00 -6.50 -3.55
N VAL A 228 14.82 -6.14 -2.55
CA VAL A 228 16.23 -5.78 -2.78
C VAL A 228 16.99 -6.93 -3.43
N LYS A 229 16.80 -8.17 -2.96
CA LYS A 229 17.41 -9.36 -3.60
C LYS A 229 16.97 -9.50 -5.05
N ILE A 230 15.67 -9.47 -5.32
CA ILE A 230 15.11 -9.56 -6.68
C ILE A 230 15.74 -8.51 -7.61
N LEU A 231 15.85 -7.26 -7.15
CA LEU A 231 16.42 -6.18 -7.95
C LEU A 231 17.92 -6.38 -8.23
N LEU A 232 18.69 -6.84 -7.23
CA LEU A 232 20.12 -7.15 -7.39
C LEU A 232 20.34 -8.33 -8.35
N ASP A 233 19.54 -9.39 -8.21
CA ASP A 233 19.57 -10.57 -9.08
C ASP A 233 19.21 -10.20 -10.53
N ALA A 234 18.33 -9.21 -10.72
CA ALA A 234 18.00 -8.62 -12.02
C ALA A 234 19.04 -7.62 -12.55
N GLY A 235 20.18 -7.45 -11.86
CA GLY A 235 21.29 -6.62 -12.32
C GLY A 235 21.16 -5.13 -12.03
N ALA A 236 20.35 -4.72 -11.04
CA ALA A 236 20.34 -3.34 -10.57
C ALA A 236 21.74 -2.90 -10.15
N ASN A 237 22.17 -1.71 -10.60
CA ASN A 237 23.45 -1.16 -10.19
C ASN A 237 23.43 -0.87 -8.67
N VAL A 238 24.13 -1.71 -7.90
CA VAL A 238 24.22 -1.64 -6.44
C VAL A 238 24.72 -0.28 -5.92
N ASN A 239 25.53 0.42 -6.73
CA ASN A 239 26.10 1.73 -6.41
C ASN A 239 25.44 2.87 -7.21
N ALA A 240 24.24 2.66 -7.75
CA ALA A 240 23.49 3.71 -8.44
C ALA A 240 23.32 4.93 -7.50
N PRO A 241 23.72 6.14 -7.96
CA PRO A 241 23.57 7.33 -7.15
C PRO A 241 22.10 7.75 -7.10
N ASP A 242 21.68 8.29 -5.96
CA ASP A 242 20.40 8.98 -5.80
C ASP A 242 20.58 10.30 -5.05
N LYS A 243 19.67 11.26 -5.27
CA LYS A 243 19.76 12.61 -4.68
C LYS A 243 19.26 12.65 -3.23
N TYR A 244 18.51 11.64 -2.78
CA TYR A 244 17.83 11.69 -1.49
C TYR A 244 18.74 11.22 -0.35
N TYR A 245 19.37 10.06 -0.54
CA TYR A 245 20.30 9.44 0.40
C TYR A 245 21.73 9.38 -0.12
N GLY A 246 21.94 9.47 -1.43
CA GLY A 246 23.24 9.31 -2.09
C GLY A 246 23.36 7.95 -2.79
N ASN A 247 22.95 6.87 -2.13
CA ASN A 247 22.74 5.54 -2.72
C ASN A 247 21.89 4.64 -1.80
N ALA A 248 21.57 3.44 -2.28
CA ALA A 248 20.77 2.44 -1.57
C ALA A 248 21.35 2.02 -0.20
N LEU A 249 22.69 1.86 -0.08
CA LEU A 249 23.33 1.47 1.18
C LEU A 249 23.13 2.54 2.26
N ARG A 250 23.32 3.81 1.89
CA ARG A 250 23.11 4.93 2.80
C ARG A 250 21.63 5.08 3.17
N ALA A 251 20.72 4.82 2.24
CA ALA A 251 19.28 4.77 2.51
C ALA A 251 18.94 3.72 3.59
N ALA A 252 19.34 2.46 3.37
CA ALA A 252 19.07 1.38 4.33
C ALA A 252 19.70 1.63 5.71
N THR A 253 20.91 2.20 5.74
CA THR A 253 21.61 2.50 7.00
C THR A 253 20.90 3.60 7.80
N LEU A 254 20.51 4.71 7.14
CA LEU A 254 19.83 5.83 7.81
C LEU A 254 18.44 5.46 8.32
N GLU A 255 17.73 4.62 7.57
CA GLU A 255 16.39 4.11 7.94
C GLU A 255 16.46 2.86 8.85
N ARG A 256 17.67 2.46 9.28
CA ARG A 256 17.93 1.37 10.24
C ARG A 256 17.47 -0.01 9.77
N HIS A 257 17.60 -0.28 8.48
CA HIS A 257 17.32 -1.57 7.86
C HIS A 257 18.59 -2.43 7.75
N GLU A 258 19.04 -2.96 8.88
CA GLU A 258 20.32 -3.67 9.02
C GLU A 258 20.47 -4.86 8.05
N GLN A 259 19.41 -5.66 7.87
CA GLN A 259 19.43 -6.81 6.95
C GLN A 259 19.64 -6.37 5.50
N VAL A 260 18.98 -5.29 5.09
CA VAL A 260 19.15 -4.73 3.74
C VAL A 260 20.55 -4.13 3.57
N ALA A 261 21.03 -3.36 4.57
CA ALA A 261 22.37 -2.79 4.52
C ALA A 261 23.44 -3.90 4.38
N LYS A 262 23.28 -5.00 5.12
CA LYS A 262 24.15 -6.17 4.99
C LYS A 262 24.11 -6.78 3.59
N LEU A 263 22.91 -7.02 3.04
CA LEU A 263 22.78 -7.56 1.68
C LEU A 263 23.43 -6.67 0.63
N LEU A 264 23.29 -5.36 0.76
CA LEU A 264 23.91 -4.40 -0.15
C LEU A 264 25.44 -4.44 -0.05
N VAL A 265 26.00 -4.50 1.16
CA VAL A 265 27.46 -4.66 1.38
C VAL A 265 27.95 -5.98 0.79
N ASP A 266 27.23 -7.08 1.02
CA ASP A 266 27.58 -8.39 0.47
C ASP A 266 27.53 -8.38 -1.08
N ALA A 267 26.67 -7.53 -1.67
CA ALA A 267 26.59 -7.29 -3.12
C ALA A 267 27.59 -6.24 -3.64
N GLY A 268 28.51 -5.72 -2.80
CA GLY A 268 29.54 -4.77 -3.20
C GLY A 268 29.13 -3.29 -3.16
N ALA A 269 28.07 -2.95 -2.42
CA ALA A 269 27.73 -1.56 -2.16
C ALA A 269 28.81 -0.87 -1.31
N VAL A 270 29.14 0.36 -1.67
CA VAL A 270 30.03 1.22 -0.89
C VAL A 270 29.30 2.47 -0.43
N PHE A 271 29.71 3.09 0.67
CA PHE A 271 29.16 4.39 1.03
C PHE A 271 29.56 5.43 -0.03
N PRO A 272 28.65 6.33 -0.42
CA PRO A 272 28.97 7.35 -1.40
C PRO A 272 30.08 8.24 -0.82
N SER A 273 31.13 8.49 -1.60
CA SER A 273 32.20 9.40 -1.20
C SER A 273 31.59 10.77 -0.88
N LEU A 274 31.91 11.33 0.28
CA LEU A 274 31.55 12.71 0.58
C LEU A 274 32.08 13.60 -0.55
N PRO A 275 31.27 14.50 -1.12
CA PRO A 275 31.77 15.44 -2.11
C PRO A 275 32.87 16.29 -1.49
N GLY A 276 34.11 16.02 -1.89
CA GLY A 276 35.28 16.81 -1.56
C GLY A 276 35.85 16.56 -0.17
N LYS A 277 37.17 16.34 -0.12
CA LYS A 277 38.02 16.71 1.02
C LYS A 277 37.48 18.00 1.64
N LEU A 278 37.13 17.97 2.93
CA LEU A 278 37.21 19.21 3.70
C LEU A 278 38.66 19.71 3.54
N LEU A 279 38.79 20.85 2.86
CA LEU A 279 39.99 21.67 2.77
C LEU A 279 40.32 22.20 4.18
N TRP A 280 40.84 21.33 5.05
CA TRP A 280 41.62 21.76 6.21
C TRP A 280 43.08 21.27 6.14
N GLN A 281 43.55 20.86 4.95
CA GLN A 281 44.98 20.84 4.74
C GLN A 281 45.50 22.29 4.67
N THR A 282 46.35 22.59 5.66
CA THR A 282 47.30 23.71 5.78
C THR A 282 46.73 25.10 6.05
N THR A 283 46.57 25.41 7.33
CA THR A 283 47.26 26.57 7.91
C THR A 283 48.20 26.05 8.99
N ARG A 284 49.49 26.11 8.68
CA ARG A 284 50.59 25.91 9.61
C ARG A 284 50.81 27.19 10.39
#